data_AF-A0A3Q9XZF2-F1
#
_entry.id   AF-A0A3Q9XZF2-F1
#
_cell.length_a   1.000
_cell.length_b   1.000
_cell.length_c   1.000
_cell.angle_alpha   90.00
_cell.angle_beta   90.00
_cell.angle_gamma   90.00
#
_symmetry.space_group_name_H-M   'P 1'
#
loop_
_entity.id
_entity.type
_entity.pdbx_description
1 polymer ?
#
loop_
_entity_poly.entity_id
_entity_poly.type
_entity_poly.pdbx_seq_one_letter_code
_entity_poly.pdbx_strand_id
1 'polypeptide(L)'
;MKTWTVMHDQLTAGIMGVISPFRYVMFTERLLKELSTESIEAILAHEIGHNTHRHLLLYPFILGGIIPLTGIFFYFFSAPLSYILAQEKAWPLSVAGNFFHTLKIFSFYALITLGYFRGMFGFFSRLFERQADLHVFKVGLPLESMINALEAVAYANGDYATPNWHHYSIKERVEFLKSCLLNPLLIEHHHRKVKKALLIYFALFATALTFLLYLMISL
;
A
#
# COMPACT_ATOMS: atom_id res chain seq x y z
N MET A 1 16.87 -19.79 -9.64
CA MET A 1 15.52 -19.63 -9.06
C MET A 1 15.57 -20.15 -7.63
N LYS A 2 15.13 -19.37 -6.63
CA LYS A 2 15.07 -19.81 -5.24
C LYS A 2 13.60 -20.05 -4.86
N THR A 3 13.34 -21.14 -4.13
CA THR A 3 12.00 -21.45 -3.63
C THR A 3 11.80 -20.94 -2.21
N TRP A 4 10.61 -20.42 -1.92
CA TRP A 4 10.25 -19.95 -0.58
C TRP A 4 9.78 -21.13 0.28
N THR A 5 10.61 -21.60 1.20
CA THR A 5 10.35 -22.82 2.00
C THR A 5 9.35 -22.61 3.14
N VAL A 6 9.27 -21.39 3.68
CA VAL A 6 8.36 -21.04 4.79
C VAL A 6 6.89 -20.95 4.35
N MET A 7 6.60 -20.57 3.11
CA MET A 7 5.24 -20.37 2.57
C MET A 7 4.90 -21.38 1.47
N HIS A 8 5.34 -22.64 1.63
CA HIS A 8 5.28 -23.66 0.58
C HIS A 8 3.87 -23.91 0.02
N ASP A 9 2.82 -23.78 0.85
CA ASP A 9 1.41 -23.99 0.47
C ASP A 9 0.72 -22.76 -0.14
N GLN A 10 1.36 -21.60 -0.12
CA GLN A 10 0.81 -20.35 -0.68
C GLN A 10 1.11 -20.27 -2.19
N LEU A 11 0.26 -19.58 -2.95
CA LEU A 11 0.53 -19.23 -4.34
C LEU A 11 1.09 -17.80 -4.38
N THR A 12 2.41 -17.67 -4.26
CA THR A 12 3.04 -16.36 -4.12
C THR A 12 4.39 -16.32 -4.81
N ALA A 13 4.66 -15.19 -5.46
CA ALA A 13 5.98 -14.80 -5.88
C ALA A 13 6.32 -13.46 -5.22
N GLY A 14 7.61 -13.13 -5.15
CA GLY A 14 8.04 -11.86 -4.58
C GLY A 14 9.51 -11.57 -4.86
N ILE A 15 9.84 -10.30 -5.08
CA ILE A 15 11.23 -9.84 -5.06
C ILE A 15 11.61 -9.40 -3.65
N MET A 16 12.52 -10.14 -3.04
CA MET A 16 13.07 -9.84 -1.72
C MET A 16 14.37 -9.07 -1.83
N GLY A 17 14.50 -8.00 -1.05
CA GLY A 17 15.71 -7.17 -0.99
C GLY A 17 15.50 -5.77 -1.54
N VAL A 18 15.96 -4.76 -0.80
CA VAL A 18 15.79 -3.35 -1.16
C VAL A 18 16.93 -2.87 -2.07
N ILE A 19 18.15 -3.36 -1.86
CA ILE A 19 19.36 -2.94 -2.56
C ILE A 19 19.65 -3.92 -3.71
N SER A 20 20.01 -3.40 -4.89
CA SER A 20 20.15 -4.16 -6.15
C SER A 20 20.91 -5.50 -6.08
N PRO A 21 22.08 -5.64 -5.42
CA PRO A 21 22.82 -6.91 -5.42
C PRO A 21 22.20 -7.98 -4.50
N PHE A 22 21.24 -7.60 -3.65
CA PHE A 22 20.57 -8.52 -2.72
C PHE A 22 19.10 -8.76 -3.09
N ARG A 23 18.73 -8.48 -4.35
CA ARG A 23 17.38 -8.75 -4.86
C ARG A 23 17.26 -10.20 -5.32
N TYR A 24 16.38 -10.94 -4.68
CA TYR A 24 16.07 -12.34 -5.01
C TYR A 24 14.62 -12.45 -5.43
N VAL A 25 14.38 -12.99 -6.63
CA VAL A 25 13.03 -13.44 -7.00
C VAL A 25 12.77 -14.79 -6.35
N MET A 26 11.73 -14.86 -5.54
CA MET A 26 11.30 -16.07 -4.87
C MET A 26 9.94 -16.49 -5.38
N PHE A 27 9.77 -17.79 -5.60
CA PHE A 27 8.50 -18.42 -5.94
C PHE A 27 8.18 -19.50 -4.91
N THR A 28 6.92 -19.71 -4.59
CA THR A 28 6.50 -20.88 -3.81
C THR A 28 6.48 -22.13 -4.69
N GLU A 29 6.72 -23.31 -4.08
CA GLU A 29 6.71 -24.56 -4.84
C GLU A 29 5.35 -24.89 -5.44
N ARG A 30 4.28 -24.61 -4.70
CA ARG A 30 2.91 -24.83 -5.16
C ARG A 30 2.63 -24.03 -6.43
N LEU A 31 3.10 -22.78 -6.50
CA LEU A 31 2.94 -21.93 -7.67
C LEU A 31 3.64 -22.52 -8.89
N LEU A 32 4.87 -23.01 -8.72
CA LEU A 32 5.63 -23.63 -9.81
C LEU A 32 5.05 -24.98 -10.27
N LYS A 33 4.29 -25.68 -9.41
CA LYS A 33 3.67 -26.97 -9.72
C LYS A 33 2.28 -26.84 -10.36
N GLU A 34 1.52 -25.82 -9.97
CA GLU A 34 0.12 -25.67 -10.38
C GLU A 34 -0.08 -24.74 -11.59
N LEU A 35 0.82 -23.79 -11.85
CA LEU A 35 0.67 -22.79 -12.91
C LEU A 35 1.49 -23.15 -14.16
N SER A 36 1.00 -22.74 -15.33
CA SER A 36 1.73 -22.90 -16.60
C SER A 36 2.96 -21.99 -16.66
N THR A 37 3.93 -22.33 -17.51
CA THR A 37 5.15 -21.54 -17.73
C THR A 37 4.82 -20.09 -18.11
N GLU A 38 3.84 -19.87 -18.98
CA GLU A 38 3.40 -18.54 -19.42
C GLU A 38 2.82 -17.72 -18.27
N SER A 39 2.11 -18.38 -17.36
CA SER A 39 1.55 -17.74 -16.16
C SER A 39 2.66 -17.37 -15.17
N ILE A 40 3.67 -18.22 -15.01
CA ILE A 40 4.85 -17.95 -14.18
C ILE A 40 5.65 -16.78 -14.77
N GLU A 41 5.82 -16.71 -16.08
CA GLU A 41 6.48 -15.59 -16.77
C GLU A 41 5.72 -14.28 -16.59
N ALA A 42 4.39 -14.30 -16.67
CA ALA A 42 3.56 -13.13 -16.42
C ALA A 42 3.66 -12.64 -14.96
N ILE A 43 3.65 -13.56 -13.99
CA ILE A 43 3.85 -13.23 -12.56
C ILE A 43 5.25 -12.66 -12.34
N LEU A 44 6.27 -13.24 -12.96
CA LEU A 44 7.64 -12.68 -12.91
C LEU A 44 7.69 -11.26 -13.48
N ALA A 45 7.03 -11.01 -14.61
CA ALA A 45 6.96 -9.68 -15.20
C ALA A 45 6.23 -8.68 -14.28
N HIS A 46 5.16 -9.11 -13.61
CA HIS A 46 4.48 -8.31 -12.58
C HIS A 46 5.43 -7.95 -11.43
N GLU A 47 6.17 -8.93 -10.89
CA GLU A 47 7.16 -8.72 -9.84
C GLU A 47 8.28 -7.74 -10.27
N ILE A 48 8.78 -7.89 -11.50
CA ILE A 48 9.73 -6.96 -12.11
C ILE A 48 9.11 -5.56 -12.25
N GLY A 49 7.80 -5.47 -12.51
CA GLY A 49 7.04 -4.23 -12.52
C GLY A 49 7.09 -3.48 -11.20
N HIS A 50 6.88 -4.16 -10.07
CA HIS A 50 7.02 -3.56 -8.74
C HIS A 50 8.42 -3.00 -8.51
N ASN A 51 9.44 -3.76 -8.91
CA ASN A 51 10.83 -3.34 -8.79
C ASN A 51 11.18 -2.16 -9.71
N THR A 52 10.74 -2.19 -10.97
CA THR A 52 11.00 -1.15 -11.97
C THR A 52 10.41 0.19 -11.56
N HIS A 53 9.17 0.17 -11.04
CA HIS A 53 8.49 1.36 -10.56
C HIS A 53 8.84 1.74 -9.11
N ARG A 54 9.76 0.99 -8.48
CA ARG A 54 10.26 1.24 -7.12
C ARG A 54 9.14 1.29 -6.07
N HIS A 55 8.06 0.53 -6.25
CA HIS A 55 6.91 0.51 -5.32
C HIS A 55 7.35 0.24 -3.87
N LEU A 56 8.27 -0.70 -3.67
CA LEU A 56 8.83 -1.01 -2.35
C LEU A 56 9.56 0.18 -1.71
N LEU A 57 10.26 1.00 -2.49
CA LEU A 57 10.93 2.21 -1.99
C LEU A 57 9.95 3.34 -1.69
N LEU A 58 8.78 3.36 -2.34
CA LEU A 58 7.76 4.37 -2.12
C LEU A 58 6.94 4.11 -0.84
N TYR A 59 6.75 2.84 -0.45
CA TYR A 59 5.94 2.48 0.71
C TYR A 59 6.39 3.14 2.03
N PRO A 60 7.68 3.20 2.40
CA PRO A 60 8.11 3.90 3.61
C PRO A 60 7.73 5.39 3.62
N PHE A 61 7.77 6.07 2.47
CA PHE A 61 7.35 7.47 2.40
C PHE A 61 5.84 7.61 2.50
N ILE A 62 5.08 6.72 1.85
CA ILE A 62 3.62 6.69 1.93
C ILE A 62 3.17 6.41 3.37
N LEU A 63 3.80 5.47 4.06
CA LEU A 63 3.56 5.20 5.48
C LEU A 63 4.04 6.36 6.36
N GLY A 64 5.17 6.97 6.00
CA GLY A 64 5.79 8.09 6.71
C GLY A 64 4.92 9.35 6.76
N GLY A 65 3.92 9.49 5.88
CA GLY A 65 2.93 10.56 6.00
C GLY A 65 2.07 10.51 7.27
N ILE A 66 2.17 9.43 8.07
CA ILE A 66 1.64 9.43 9.43
C ILE A 66 2.36 10.46 10.33
N ILE A 67 3.64 10.74 10.10
CA ILE A 67 4.44 11.66 10.92
C ILE A 67 3.81 13.07 10.95
N PRO A 68 3.61 13.75 9.80
CA PRO A 68 2.96 15.05 9.82
C PRO A 68 1.50 14.99 10.28
N LEU A 69 0.79 13.88 10.03
CA LEU A 69 -0.57 13.69 10.53
C LEU A 69 -0.60 13.69 12.07
N THR A 70 0.29 12.93 12.69
CA THR A 70 0.48 12.85 14.14
C THR A 70 0.90 14.19 14.71
N GLY A 71 1.85 14.89 14.08
CA GLY A 71 2.28 16.22 14.51
C GLY A 71 1.14 17.23 14.51
N ILE A 72 0.35 17.28 13.43
CA ILE A 72 -0.80 18.20 13.32
C ILE A 72 -1.86 17.84 14.35
N PHE A 73 -2.15 16.55 14.52
CA PHE A 73 -3.09 16.08 15.54
C PHE A 73 -2.66 16.56 16.93
N PHE A 74 -1.44 16.25 17.37
CA PHE A 74 -1.01 16.65 18.70
C PHE A 74 -0.82 18.15 18.85
N TYR A 75 -0.52 18.91 17.78
CA TYR A 75 -0.51 20.37 17.86
C TYR A 75 -1.89 20.91 18.30
N PHE A 76 -2.98 20.51 17.64
CA PHE A 76 -4.33 20.97 17.99
C PHE A 76 -4.89 20.35 19.27
N PHE A 77 -4.46 19.13 19.62
CA PHE A 77 -4.97 18.40 20.79
C PHE A 77 -4.03 18.49 22.02
N SER A 78 -2.90 19.20 21.93
CA SER A 78 -1.94 19.37 23.02
C SER A 78 -2.54 20.12 24.21
N ALA A 79 -3.18 21.27 23.99
CA ALA A 79 -3.78 22.05 25.08
C ALA A 79 -4.89 21.29 25.83
N PRO A 80 -5.85 20.62 25.15
CA PRO A 80 -6.79 19.72 25.82
C PRO A 80 -6.10 18.59 26.60
N LEU A 81 -5.06 17.98 26.02
CA LEU A 81 -4.32 16.89 26.67
C LEU A 81 -3.57 17.38 27.92
N SER A 82 -2.86 18.51 27.83
CA SER A 82 -2.15 19.14 28.93
C SER A 82 -3.11 19.60 30.04
N TYR A 83 -4.29 20.11 29.69
CA TYR A 83 -5.34 20.46 30.66
C TYR A 83 -5.82 19.23 31.44
N ILE A 84 -6.10 18.12 30.75
CA ILE A 84 -6.50 16.85 31.39
C ILE A 84 -5.40 16.33 32.33
N LEU A 85 -4.14 16.33 31.87
CA LEU A 85 -3.00 15.87 32.67
C LEU A 85 -2.71 16.80 33.87
N ALA A 86 -2.92 18.11 33.72
CA ALA A 86 -2.73 19.07 34.81
C ALA A 86 -3.83 18.95 35.88
N GLN A 87 -5.07 18.66 35.48
CA GLN A 87 -6.19 18.45 36.40
C GLN A 87 -5.96 17.21 37.29
N GLU A 88 -5.29 16.17 36.79
CA GLU A 88 -4.86 15.01 37.59
C GLU A 88 -4.04 15.42 38.84
N LYS A 89 -3.22 16.49 38.72
CA LYS A 89 -2.41 17.00 39.83
C LYS A 89 -3.15 17.98 40.76
N ALA A 90 -4.17 18.68 40.28
CA ALA A 90 -4.79 19.81 40.99
C ALA A 90 -6.10 19.45 41.72
N TRP A 91 -6.84 18.45 41.24
CA TRP A 91 -8.10 18.01 41.84
C TRP A 91 -8.37 16.56 41.42
N PRO A 92 -8.74 15.63 42.31
CA PRO A 92 -9.14 14.29 41.89
C PRO A 92 -10.53 14.38 41.26
N LEU A 93 -10.62 14.92 40.03
CA LEU A 93 -11.59 14.44 39.08
C LEU A 93 -11.46 12.91 39.15
N SER A 94 -12.57 12.20 39.39
CA SER A 94 -12.52 10.76 39.65
C SER A 94 -11.59 10.11 38.61
N VAL A 95 -10.66 9.27 39.04
CA VAL A 95 -9.65 8.63 38.17
C VAL A 95 -10.31 8.09 36.87
N ALA A 96 -11.57 7.65 36.98
CA ALA A 96 -12.45 7.31 35.87
C ALA A 96 -12.65 8.42 34.82
N GLY A 97 -12.96 9.66 35.20
CA GLY A 97 -13.15 10.78 34.28
C GLY A 97 -11.90 11.09 33.43
N ASN A 98 -10.73 11.20 34.06
CA ASN A 98 -9.46 11.43 33.37
C ASN A 98 -9.10 10.27 32.44
N PHE A 99 -9.36 9.03 32.85
CA PHE A 99 -9.21 7.85 32.01
C PHE A 99 -10.09 7.92 30.76
N PHE A 100 -11.39 8.25 30.90
CA PHE A 100 -12.29 8.32 29.74
C PHE A 100 -11.96 9.46 28.77
N HIS A 101 -11.49 10.61 29.24
CA HIS A 101 -11.06 11.70 28.36
C HIS A 101 -9.80 11.34 27.57
N THR A 102 -8.82 10.76 28.26
CA THR A 102 -7.59 10.27 27.64
C THR A 102 -7.91 9.18 26.60
N LEU A 103 -8.75 8.21 26.97
CA LEU A 103 -9.21 7.16 26.07
C LEU A 103 -9.93 7.70 24.84
N LYS A 104 -10.73 8.76 24.96
CA LYS A 104 -11.38 9.41 23.80
C LYS A 104 -10.37 10.02 22.84
N ILE A 105 -9.38 10.75 23.34
CA ILE A 105 -8.34 11.37 22.50
C ILE A 105 -7.52 10.29 21.77
N PHE A 106 -7.07 9.25 22.48
CA PHE A 106 -6.31 8.17 21.86
C PHE A 106 -7.15 7.32 20.92
N SER A 107 -8.42 7.04 21.24
CA SER A 107 -9.35 6.37 20.32
C SER A 107 -9.55 7.18 19.05
N PHE A 108 -9.69 8.50 19.15
CA PHE A 108 -9.83 9.37 17.99
C PHE A 108 -8.57 9.40 17.12
N TYR A 109 -7.39 9.48 17.74
CA TYR A 109 -6.10 9.36 17.05
C TYR A 109 -5.95 8.00 16.35
N ALA A 110 -6.33 6.91 17.02
CA ALA A 110 -6.30 5.57 16.45
C ALA A 110 -7.22 5.46 15.23
N LEU A 111 -8.44 6.03 15.29
CA LEU A 111 -9.36 6.07 14.15
C LEU A 111 -8.77 6.83 12.95
N ILE A 112 -8.14 7.98 13.18
CA ILE A 112 -7.46 8.75 12.13
C ILE A 112 -6.31 7.94 11.53
N THR A 113 -5.51 7.29 12.36
CA THR A 113 -4.37 6.47 11.92
C THR A 113 -4.83 5.25 11.10
N LEU A 114 -5.86 4.55 11.57
CA LEU A 114 -6.48 3.44 10.85
C LEU A 114 -7.10 3.90 9.53
N GLY A 115 -7.76 5.06 9.53
CA GLY A 115 -8.29 5.70 8.33
C GLY A 115 -7.20 6.04 7.32
N TYR A 116 -6.07 6.57 7.79
CA TYR A 116 -4.90 6.85 6.95
C TYR A 116 -4.34 5.56 6.33
N PHE A 117 -4.11 4.53 7.16
CA PHE A 117 -3.58 3.26 6.69
C PHE A 117 -4.53 2.59 5.68
N ARG A 118 -5.81 2.46 6.01
CA ARG A 118 -6.80 1.83 5.13
C ARG A 118 -7.07 2.63 3.85
N GLY A 119 -7.16 3.96 3.98
CA GLY A 119 -7.47 4.87 2.89
C GLY A 119 -6.26 5.15 2.01
N MET A 120 -5.24 5.80 2.56
CA MET A 120 -4.08 6.33 1.82
C MET A 120 -3.14 5.21 1.35
N PHE A 121 -2.67 4.36 2.25
CA PHE A 121 -1.79 3.25 1.86
C PHE A 121 -2.54 2.27 0.96
N GLY A 122 -3.78 1.91 1.32
CA GLY A 122 -4.61 1.05 0.49
C GLY A 122 -4.83 1.60 -0.93
N PHE A 123 -5.03 2.91 -1.08
CA PHE A 123 -5.15 3.57 -2.38
C PHE A 123 -3.90 3.40 -3.25
N PHE A 124 -2.71 3.69 -2.71
CA PHE A 124 -1.47 3.54 -3.47
C PHE A 124 -1.14 2.08 -3.78
N SER A 125 -1.33 1.17 -2.81
CA SER A 125 -1.13 -0.26 -3.01
C SER A 125 -1.95 -0.78 -4.20
N ARG A 126 -3.25 -0.46 -4.25
CA ARG A 126 -4.13 -0.79 -5.37
C ARG A 126 -3.65 -0.22 -6.72
N LEU A 127 -3.19 1.03 -6.73
CA LEU A 127 -2.64 1.65 -7.94
C LEU A 127 -1.37 0.95 -8.43
N PHE A 128 -0.49 0.58 -7.50
CA PHE A 128 0.76 -0.11 -7.76
C PHE A 128 0.55 -1.52 -8.31
N GLU A 129 -0.41 -2.28 -7.79
CA GLU A 129 -0.78 -3.59 -8.32
C GLU A 129 -1.14 -3.52 -9.81
N ARG A 130 -2.06 -2.62 -10.18
CA ARG A 130 -2.44 -2.42 -11.59
C ARG A 130 -1.28 -1.92 -12.43
N GLN A 131 -0.39 -1.10 -11.87
CA GLN A 131 0.79 -0.64 -12.59
C GLN A 131 1.80 -1.77 -12.84
N ALA A 132 1.92 -2.72 -11.91
CA ALA A 132 2.73 -3.91 -12.05
C ALA A 132 2.11 -4.92 -13.03
N ASP A 133 0.78 -5.10 -13.01
CA ASP A 133 0.07 -5.93 -13.99
C ASP A 133 0.33 -5.51 -15.45
N LEU A 134 0.39 -4.20 -15.68
CA LEU A 134 0.69 -3.63 -16.99
C LEU A 134 2.14 -3.84 -17.43
N HIS A 135 3.04 -4.29 -16.55
CA HIS A 135 4.46 -4.44 -16.87
C HIS A 135 4.72 -5.56 -17.89
N VAL A 136 3.81 -6.53 -18.03
CA VAL A 136 3.88 -7.56 -19.09
C VAL A 136 4.03 -6.94 -20.48
N PHE A 137 3.37 -5.80 -20.72
CA PHE A 137 3.48 -5.06 -21.98
C PHE A 137 4.89 -4.51 -22.23
N LYS A 138 5.61 -4.10 -21.17
CA LYS A 138 6.98 -3.56 -21.28
C LYS A 138 8.02 -4.63 -21.61
N VAL A 139 7.77 -5.87 -21.22
CA VAL A 139 8.68 -7.01 -21.47
C VAL A 139 8.29 -7.81 -22.72
N GLY A 140 7.29 -7.34 -23.49
CA GLY A 140 6.86 -7.96 -24.74
C GLY A 140 5.91 -9.15 -24.58
N LEU A 141 5.34 -9.35 -23.39
CA LEU A 141 4.31 -10.35 -23.15
C LEU A 141 2.91 -9.78 -23.42
N PRO A 142 1.97 -10.58 -23.97
CA PRO A 142 0.60 -10.14 -24.18
C PRO A 142 -0.12 -9.92 -22.83
N LEU A 143 -1.09 -9.00 -22.80
CA LEU A 143 -1.87 -8.71 -21.56
C LEU A 143 -2.66 -9.95 -21.11
N GLU A 144 -3.05 -10.78 -22.07
CA GLU A 144 -3.72 -12.06 -21.87
C GLU A 144 -2.89 -13.00 -20.98
N SER A 145 -1.56 -12.98 -21.05
CA SER A 145 -0.72 -13.79 -20.15
C SER A 145 -0.93 -13.41 -18.69
N MET A 146 -1.06 -12.11 -18.39
CA MET A 146 -1.36 -11.64 -17.03
C MET A 146 -2.79 -11.96 -16.61
N ILE A 147 -3.76 -11.85 -17.53
CA ILE A 147 -5.15 -12.23 -17.27
C ILE A 147 -5.23 -13.72 -16.90
N ASN A 148 -4.62 -14.59 -17.71
CA ASN A 148 -4.60 -16.03 -17.50
C ASN A 148 -3.90 -16.38 -16.17
N ALA A 149 -2.78 -15.72 -15.86
CA ALA A 149 -2.09 -15.92 -14.59
C ALA A 149 -2.96 -15.56 -13.38
N LEU A 150 -3.65 -14.41 -13.45
CA LEU A 150 -4.57 -13.97 -12.39
C LEU A 150 -5.76 -14.93 -12.23
N GLU A 151 -6.37 -15.36 -13.34
CA GLU A 151 -7.49 -16.32 -13.32
C GLU A 151 -7.03 -17.70 -12.79
N ALA A 152 -5.81 -18.15 -13.12
CA ALA A 152 -5.23 -19.38 -12.59
C ALA A 152 -4.98 -19.29 -11.08
N VAL A 153 -4.43 -18.18 -10.58
CA VAL A 153 -4.24 -17.93 -9.14
C VAL A 153 -5.60 -17.90 -8.42
N ALA A 154 -6.61 -17.26 -9.01
CA ALA A 154 -7.95 -17.21 -8.43
C ALA A 154 -8.59 -18.60 -8.33
N TYR A 155 -8.48 -19.39 -9.40
CA TYR A 155 -9.01 -20.75 -9.44
C TYR A 155 -8.36 -21.63 -8.35
N ALA A 156 -7.04 -21.55 -8.24
CA ALA A 156 -6.29 -22.38 -7.29
C ALA A 156 -6.42 -21.93 -5.82
N ASN A 157 -6.76 -20.65 -5.57
CA ASN A 157 -7.08 -20.15 -4.23
C ASN A 157 -8.59 -20.19 -3.89
N GLY A 158 -9.46 -20.47 -4.87
CA GLY A 158 -10.92 -20.45 -4.68
C GLY A 158 -11.52 -19.06 -4.46
N ASP A 159 -10.81 -17.99 -4.81
CA ASP A 159 -11.25 -16.61 -4.62
C ASP A 159 -10.94 -15.74 -5.84
N TYR A 160 -11.98 -15.18 -6.44
CA TYR A 160 -11.88 -14.36 -7.64
C TYR A 160 -12.33 -12.92 -7.42
N ALA A 161 -13.35 -12.71 -6.58
CA ALA A 161 -14.07 -11.44 -6.52
C ALA A 161 -13.87 -10.69 -5.20
N THR A 162 -13.24 -11.28 -4.18
CA THR A 162 -13.14 -10.65 -2.87
C THR A 162 -12.05 -9.58 -2.87
N PRO A 163 -12.39 -8.30 -2.65
CA PRO A 163 -11.38 -7.25 -2.55
C PRO A 163 -10.76 -7.25 -1.15
N ASN A 164 -9.51 -6.77 -1.05
CA ASN A 164 -8.85 -6.47 0.20
C ASN A 164 -8.67 -4.95 0.34
N TRP A 165 -8.41 -4.49 1.55
CA TRP A 165 -8.18 -3.08 1.85
C TRP A 165 -6.94 -2.48 1.18
N HIS A 166 -6.00 -3.32 0.75
CA HIS A 166 -4.77 -2.93 0.05
C HIS A 166 -4.59 -3.56 -1.34
N HIS A 167 -5.43 -4.52 -1.74
CA HIS A 167 -5.42 -5.11 -3.08
C HIS A 167 -6.79 -5.02 -3.72
N TYR A 168 -6.82 -4.71 -5.01
CA TYR A 168 -8.02 -4.95 -5.82
C TYR A 168 -8.32 -6.45 -5.80
N SER A 169 -9.60 -6.80 -5.93
CA SER A 169 -9.95 -8.19 -6.24
C SER A 169 -9.30 -8.62 -7.56
N ILE A 170 -9.10 -9.92 -7.73
CA ILE A 170 -8.57 -10.46 -9.00
C ILE A 170 -9.50 -10.07 -10.16
N LYS A 171 -10.82 -10.16 -9.96
CA LYS A 171 -11.84 -9.69 -10.90
C LYS A 171 -11.59 -8.24 -11.36
N GLU A 172 -11.41 -7.30 -10.44
CA GLU A 172 -11.17 -5.89 -10.79
C GLU A 172 -9.85 -5.64 -11.54
N ARG A 173 -8.84 -6.50 -11.34
CA ARG A 173 -7.56 -6.45 -12.08
C ARG A 173 -7.74 -7.01 -13.49
N VAL A 174 -8.40 -8.16 -13.61
CA VAL A 174 -8.74 -8.79 -14.89
C VAL A 174 -9.62 -7.90 -15.75
N GLU A 175 -10.66 -7.28 -15.19
CA GLU A 175 -11.53 -6.35 -15.91
C GLU A 175 -10.77 -5.11 -16.41
N PHE A 176 -9.82 -4.61 -15.61
CA PHE A 176 -8.96 -3.50 -16.01
C PHE A 176 -8.04 -3.89 -17.19
N LEU A 177 -7.43 -5.07 -17.14
CA LEU A 177 -6.60 -5.59 -18.24
C LEU A 177 -7.42 -5.83 -19.51
N LYS A 178 -8.62 -6.41 -19.39
CA LYS A 178 -9.59 -6.56 -20.50
C LYS A 178 -9.98 -5.20 -21.10
N SER A 179 -10.15 -4.18 -20.27
CA SER A 179 -10.38 -2.80 -20.75
C SER A 179 -9.17 -2.26 -21.52
N CYS A 180 -7.94 -2.57 -21.10
CA CYS A 180 -6.73 -2.17 -21.79
C CYS A 180 -6.55 -2.88 -23.16
N LEU A 181 -7.03 -4.12 -23.30
CA LEU A 181 -7.08 -4.81 -24.60
C LEU A 181 -7.98 -4.07 -25.59
N LEU A 182 -9.14 -3.58 -25.13
CA LEU A 182 -10.07 -2.81 -25.95
C LEU A 182 -9.56 -1.39 -26.24
N ASN A 183 -8.86 -0.79 -25.30
CA ASN A 183 -8.31 0.55 -25.43
C ASN A 183 -6.89 0.65 -24.83
N PRO A 184 -5.84 0.43 -25.64
CA PRO A 184 -4.45 0.48 -25.18
C PRO A 184 -4.03 1.83 -24.58
N LEU A 185 -4.75 2.93 -24.86
CA LEU A 185 -4.46 4.22 -24.24
C LEU A 185 -4.64 4.19 -22.72
N LEU A 186 -5.47 3.28 -22.18
CA LEU A 186 -5.70 3.15 -20.74
C LEU A 186 -4.42 2.80 -19.95
N ILE A 187 -3.46 2.13 -20.60
CA ILE A 187 -2.15 1.79 -20.02
C ILE A 187 -1.41 3.08 -19.63
N GLU A 188 -1.25 4.00 -20.59
CA GLU A 188 -0.56 5.27 -20.36
C GLU A 188 -1.38 6.20 -19.44
N HIS A 189 -2.72 6.17 -19.52
CA HIS A 189 -3.56 6.89 -18.57
C HIS A 189 -3.33 6.42 -17.13
N HIS A 190 -3.20 5.11 -16.90
CA HIS A 190 -2.94 4.58 -15.56
C HIS A 190 -1.55 4.99 -15.06
N HIS A 191 -0.50 4.88 -15.88
CA HIS A 191 0.84 5.37 -15.49
C HIS A 191 0.84 6.86 -15.12
N ARG A 192 0.18 7.70 -15.91
CA ARG A 192 0.02 9.13 -15.60
C ARG A 192 -0.78 9.37 -14.33
N LYS A 193 -1.83 8.57 -14.08
CA LYS A 193 -2.62 8.62 -12.84
C LYS A 193 -1.74 8.34 -11.62
N VAL A 194 -0.93 7.27 -11.65
CA VAL A 194 -0.02 6.95 -10.54
C VAL A 194 0.98 8.08 -10.30
N LYS A 195 1.63 8.57 -11.37
CA LYS A 195 2.59 9.67 -11.27
C LYS A 195 1.96 10.94 -10.68
N LYS A 196 0.76 11.32 -11.16
CA LYS A 196 0.04 12.49 -10.66
C LYS A 196 -0.36 12.32 -9.19
N ALA A 197 -0.84 11.13 -8.80
CA ALA A 197 -1.20 10.84 -7.42
C ALA A 197 0.01 10.95 -6.48
N LEU A 198 1.17 10.40 -6.87
CA LEU A 198 2.41 10.52 -6.12
C LEU A 198 2.86 11.99 -5.99
N LEU A 199 2.84 12.75 -7.09
CA LEU A 199 3.21 14.17 -7.07
C LEU A 199 2.34 14.98 -6.11
N ILE A 200 1.02 14.79 -6.16
CA ILE A 200 0.08 15.44 -5.25
C ILE A 200 0.37 15.04 -3.80
N TYR A 201 0.55 13.74 -3.55
CA TYR A 201 0.85 13.22 -2.21
C TYR A 201 2.14 13.83 -1.64
N PHE A 202 3.23 13.83 -2.40
CA PHE A 202 4.52 14.37 -1.94
C PHE A 202 4.48 15.88 -1.75
N ALA A 203 3.72 16.61 -2.58
CA ALA A 203 3.50 18.04 -2.38
C ALA A 203 2.76 18.30 -1.05
N LEU A 204 1.68 17.57 -0.79
CA LEU A 204 0.93 17.68 0.47
C LEU A 204 1.78 17.28 1.69
N PHE A 205 2.56 16.20 1.56
CA PHE A 205 3.47 15.75 2.61
C PHE A 205 4.51 16.82 2.95
N ALA A 206 5.16 17.42 1.94
CA ALA A 206 6.15 18.47 2.15
C ALA A 206 5.53 19.73 2.75
N THR A 207 4.35 20.14 2.28
CA THR A 207 3.61 21.27 2.85
C THR A 207 3.24 21.03 4.31
N ALA A 208 2.76 19.83 4.66
CA ALA A 208 2.41 19.50 6.04
C ALA A 208 3.65 19.48 6.95
N LEU A 209 4.77 18.96 6.46
CA LEU A 209 6.02 18.93 7.22
C LEU A 209 6.60 20.34 7.42
N THR A 210 6.61 21.17 6.39
CA THR A 210 7.07 22.57 6.49
C THR A 210 6.19 23.40 7.40
N PHE A 211 4.87 23.20 7.35
CA PHE A 211 3.93 23.81 8.29
C PHE A 211 4.25 23.44 9.74
N LEU A 212 4.52 22.16 10.02
CA LEU A 212 4.89 21.73 11.37
C LEU A 212 6.24 22.30 11.82
N LEU A 213 7.24 22.33 10.95
CA LEU A 213 8.52 22.96 11.25
C LEU A 213 8.36 24.45 11.57
N TYR A 214 7.53 25.16 10.81
CA TYR A 214 7.20 26.55 11.06
C TYR A 214 6.56 26.74 12.45
N LEU A 215 5.58 25.91 12.80
CA LEU A 215 4.95 25.95 14.11
C LEU A 215 5.95 25.69 15.24
N MET A 216 6.87 24.74 15.07
CA MET A 216 7.89 24.43 16.09
C MET A 216 8.88 25.57 16.31
N ILE A 217 9.20 26.35 15.28
CA ILE A 217 10.11 27.51 15.39
C ILE A 217 9.39 28.74 15.96
N SER A 218 8.07 28.82 15.80
CA SER A 218 7.24 29.96 16.20
C SER A 218 6.70 29.85 17.63
N LEU A 219 6.90 28.71 18.31
CA LEU A 219 6.55 28.45 19.71
C LEU A 219 7.75 28.74 20.62
#